data_AF-A0A6A6EE64-F1
#
_entry.id   AF-A0A6A6EE64-F1
#
_cell.length_a   1.000
_cell.length_b   1.000
_cell.length_c   1.000
_cell.angle_alpha   90.00
_cell.angle_beta   90.00
_cell.angle_gamma   90.00
#
_symmetry.space_group_name_H-M   'P 1'
#
loop_
_entity.id
_entity.type
_entity.pdbx_description
1 polymer ?
#
loop_
_entity_poly.entity_id
_entity_poly.type
_entity_poly.pdbx_seq_one_letter_code
_entity_poly.pdbx_strand_id
1 'polypeptide(L)'
;VGKEHFTSLYSPAREKALTSRNIKAGWIKAGLFPFNLDRVLRDIQKSPAELTVPKADEVNLQDEVLQTPVTAEALTSLHGLIEQDTHGLDERSKQRLRKFANAAQISFAERTLLADENRLLFKQNNEANVRRSTKSMIVGKAKVMSYEDIKGERANRAAKEAAAVSKKRGRKLRGSTLAKAKKARRSEVEVAEDEIAAGGMGNYYSFFQREDGSR
;
A
#
# COMPACT_ATOMS: atom_id res chain seq x y z
N VAL A 1 -41.14 -8.44 -8.52
CA VAL A 1 -40.48 -7.30 -9.19
C VAL A 1 -39.19 -7.80 -9.81
N GLY A 2 -39.14 -7.92 -11.14
CA GLY A 2 -37.93 -8.34 -11.86
C GLY A 2 -36.84 -7.26 -11.87
N LYS A 3 -35.60 -7.65 -12.19
CA LYS A 3 -34.44 -6.73 -12.26
C LYS A 3 -34.70 -5.54 -13.19
N GLU A 4 -35.43 -5.75 -14.29
CA GLU A 4 -35.82 -4.71 -15.25
C GLU A 4 -36.71 -3.61 -14.65
N HIS A 5 -37.55 -3.96 -13.67
CA HIS A 5 -38.37 -2.98 -12.97
C HIS A 5 -37.55 -2.18 -11.96
N PHE A 6 -36.55 -2.80 -11.32
CA PHE A 6 -35.64 -2.10 -10.42
C PHE A 6 -34.78 -1.09 -11.18
N THR A 7 -34.19 -1.46 -12.33
CA THR A 7 -33.34 -0.56 -13.12
C THR A 7 -34.14 0.63 -13.68
N SER A 8 -35.36 0.38 -14.17
CA SER A 8 -36.26 1.43 -14.66
C SER A 8 -36.63 2.45 -13.56
N LEU A 9 -36.85 2.01 -12.33
CA LEU A 9 -37.15 2.89 -11.19
C LEU A 9 -35.90 3.55 -10.59
N TYR A 10 -34.77 2.85 -10.61
CA TYR A 10 -33.52 3.32 -10.02
C TYR A 10 -32.93 4.51 -10.78
N SER A 11 -32.95 4.50 -12.12
CA SER A 11 -32.35 5.58 -12.91
C SER A 11 -32.98 6.96 -12.61
N PRO A 12 -34.31 7.15 -12.65
CA PRO A 12 -34.95 8.41 -12.26
C PRO A 12 -34.74 8.77 -10.79
N ALA A 13 -34.74 7.77 -9.89
CA ALA A 13 -34.52 8.01 -8.46
C ALA A 13 -33.08 8.50 -8.20
N ARG A 14 -32.10 7.93 -8.89
CA ARG A 14 -30.69 8.29 -8.79
C ARG A 14 -30.44 9.71 -9.27
N GLU A 15 -31.00 10.09 -10.41
CA GLU A 15 -30.87 11.46 -10.93
C GLU A 15 -31.49 12.50 -9.99
N LYS A 16 -32.63 12.17 -9.37
CA LYS A 16 -33.28 13.03 -8.36
C LYS A 16 -32.49 13.10 -7.06
N ALA A 17 -31.89 12.00 -6.61
CA ALA A 17 -31.20 11.92 -5.33
C ALA A 17 -29.77 12.49 -5.39
N LEU A 18 -28.99 12.13 -6.41
CA LEU A 18 -27.56 12.45 -6.53
C LEU A 18 -27.31 13.78 -7.25
N THR A 19 -27.98 14.84 -6.81
CA THR A 19 -27.70 16.19 -7.28
C THR A 19 -26.58 16.82 -6.46
N SER A 20 -25.82 17.76 -7.05
CA SER A 20 -24.76 18.50 -6.32
C SER A 20 -25.31 19.17 -5.05
N ARG A 21 -26.54 19.67 -5.10
CA ARG A 21 -27.24 20.26 -3.95
C ARG A 21 -27.46 19.25 -2.83
N ASN A 22 -27.99 18.07 -3.16
CA ASN A 22 -28.29 17.04 -2.16
C ASN A 22 -27.03 16.45 -1.52
N ILE A 23 -25.99 16.24 -2.33
CA ILE A 23 -24.68 15.76 -1.83
C ILE A 23 -24.08 16.79 -0.87
N LYS A 24 -24.01 18.07 -1.28
CA LYS A 24 -23.53 19.15 -0.41
C LYS A 24 -24.37 19.29 0.85
N ALA A 25 -25.70 19.20 0.75
CA ALA A 25 -26.59 19.24 1.91
C ALA A 25 -26.32 18.08 2.89
N GLY A 26 -26.05 16.87 2.38
CA GLY A 26 -25.64 15.73 3.19
C GLY A 26 -24.31 15.98 3.92
N TRP A 27 -23.32 16.53 3.23
CA TRP A 27 -22.02 16.87 3.83
C TRP A 27 -22.11 18.00 4.86
N ILE A 28 -22.94 19.02 4.61
CA ILE A 28 -23.23 20.09 5.58
C ILE A 28 -23.87 19.50 6.83
N LYS A 29 -24.84 18.59 6.66
CA LYS A 29 -25.52 17.93 7.79
C LYS A 29 -24.52 17.16 8.65
N ALA A 30 -23.65 16.38 8.02
CA ALA A 30 -22.60 15.59 8.67
C ALA A 30 -21.44 16.44 9.23
N GLY A 31 -21.41 17.76 8.96
CA GLY A 31 -20.29 18.62 9.37
C GLY A 31 -19.00 18.38 8.58
N LEU A 32 -19.06 17.74 7.41
CA LEU A 32 -17.90 17.49 6.55
C LEU A 32 -17.57 18.69 5.66
N PHE A 33 -18.58 19.48 5.27
CA PHE A 33 -18.37 20.65 4.42
C PHE A 33 -19.37 21.77 4.70
N PRO A 34 -18.92 22.98 5.11
CA PRO A 34 -17.58 23.26 5.63
C PRO A 34 -17.28 22.38 6.85
N PHE A 35 -16.01 22.00 7.03
CA PHE A 35 -15.63 21.06 8.09
C PHE A 35 -15.94 21.64 9.48
N ASN A 36 -16.65 20.87 10.30
CA ASN A 36 -17.06 21.23 11.65
C ASN A 36 -16.95 20.00 12.56
N LEU A 37 -15.91 20.01 13.40
CA LEU A 37 -15.56 18.88 14.27
C LEU A 37 -16.66 18.56 15.29
N ASP A 38 -17.31 19.57 15.88
CA ASP A 38 -18.36 19.36 16.88
C ASP A 38 -19.58 18.62 16.31
N ARG A 39 -19.91 18.82 15.03
CA ARG A 39 -20.99 18.09 14.35
C ARG A 39 -20.62 16.63 14.13
N VAL A 40 -19.40 16.37 13.65
CA VAL A 40 -18.90 15.00 13.41
C VAL A 40 -18.85 14.20 14.72
N LEU A 41 -18.35 14.81 15.80
CA LEU A 41 -18.21 14.15 17.10
C LEU A 41 -19.56 13.85 17.77
N ARG A 42 -20.58 14.70 17.59
CA ARG A 42 -21.93 14.46 18.12
C ARG A 42 -22.59 13.20 17.58
N ASP A 43 -22.39 12.88 16.31
CA ASP A 43 -22.99 11.68 15.70
C ASP A 43 -22.23 10.39 16.09
N ILE A 44 -20.95 10.50 16.46
CA ILE A 44 -20.11 9.38 16.92
C ILE A 44 -20.34 9.10 18.41
N GLN A 45 -20.39 10.15 19.23
CA GLN A 45 -20.72 10.06 20.66
C GLN A 45 -22.23 9.97 20.82
N LYS A 46 -22.78 8.77 20.63
CA LYS A 46 -24.14 8.44 21.03
C LYS A 46 -24.30 8.77 22.52
N SER A 47 -25.16 9.74 22.84
CA SER A 47 -25.36 10.18 24.23
C SER A 47 -25.79 9.00 25.10
N PRO A 48 -25.08 8.69 26.20
CA PRO A 48 -25.47 7.66 27.15
C PRO A 48 -26.59 8.21 28.04
N ALA A 49 -27.75 8.48 27.46
CA ALA A 49 -28.96 8.72 28.22
C ALA A 49 -29.71 7.40 28.30
N GLU A 50 -29.82 6.86 29.53
CA GLU A 50 -30.44 5.58 29.96
C GLU A 50 -29.56 4.32 30.04
N LEU A 51 -28.40 4.41 30.71
CA LEU A 51 -27.91 3.28 31.49
C LEU A 51 -27.79 3.70 32.96
N THR A 52 -28.91 3.63 33.67
CA THR A 52 -28.93 3.71 35.13
C THR A 52 -28.33 2.41 35.69
N VAL A 53 -27.03 2.40 35.95
CA VAL A 53 -26.37 1.31 36.69
C VAL A 53 -26.26 1.71 38.16
N PRO A 54 -26.64 0.85 39.13
CA PRO A 54 -26.52 1.18 40.54
C PRO A 54 -25.05 1.27 40.95
N LYS A 55 -24.76 2.28 41.77
CA LYS A 55 -23.49 2.52 42.44
C LYS A 55 -23.11 1.31 43.31
N ALA A 56 -22.00 0.66 42.98
CA ALA A 56 -21.34 -0.34 43.82
C ALA A 56 -20.00 0.24 44.32
N ASP A 57 -19.67 -0.10 45.55
CA ASP A 57 -18.70 0.53 46.43
C ASP A 57 -17.26 0.62 45.88
N GLU A 58 -16.57 1.69 46.25
CA GLU A 58 -15.15 1.95 45.99
C GLU A 58 -14.28 0.81 46.54
N VAL A 59 -13.88 -0.09 45.65
CA VAL A 59 -12.63 -0.83 45.78
C VAL A 59 -11.55 -0.07 45.02
N ASN A 60 -10.47 0.27 45.73
CA ASN A 60 -9.28 0.92 45.21
C ASN A 60 -8.63 0.04 44.14
N LEU A 61 -9.01 0.24 42.88
CA LEU A 61 -8.38 -0.34 41.70
C LEU A 61 -7.31 0.65 41.25
N GLN A 62 -6.05 0.36 41.58
CA GLN A 62 -4.94 0.89 40.79
C GLN A 62 -4.96 0.16 39.44
N ASP A 63 -5.89 0.57 38.58
CA ASP A 63 -5.97 0.15 37.19
C ASP A 63 -4.82 0.83 36.43
N GLU A 64 -3.61 0.29 36.59
CA GLU A 64 -2.53 0.53 35.64
C GLU A 64 -3.02 -0.09 34.33
N VAL A 65 -3.49 0.76 33.41
CA VAL A 65 -4.10 0.38 32.14
C VAL A 65 -3.17 -0.57 31.39
N LEU A 66 -3.39 -1.87 31.53
CA LEU A 66 -2.61 -2.90 30.87
C LEU A 66 -2.86 -2.79 29.35
N GLN A 67 -1.94 -2.12 28.65
CA GLN A 67 -1.98 -2.05 27.20
C GLN A 67 -1.90 -3.47 26.62
N THR A 68 -2.75 -3.74 25.62
CA THR A 68 -2.69 -5.00 24.88
C THR A 68 -1.33 -5.09 24.18
N PRO A 69 -0.54 -6.15 24.40
CA PRO A 69 0.76 -6.29 23.76
C PRO A 69 0.58 -6.36 22.25
N VAL A 70 1.34 -5.55 21.50
CA VAL A 70 1.31 -5.49 20.03
C VAL A 70 2.52 -6.18 19.40
N THR A 71 3.56 -6.44 20.21
CA THR A 71 4.81 -7.11 19.84
C THR A 71 4.98 -8.42 20.61
N ALA A 72 5.75 -9.36 20.04
CA ALA A 72 6.05 -10.64 20.69
C ALA A 72 6.86 -10.45 21.99
N GLU A 73 7.79 -9.49 22.00
CA GLU A 73 8.59 -9.14 23.18
C GLU A 73 7.71 -8.64 24.33
N ALA A 74 6.78 -7.73 24.05
CA ALA A 74 5.85 -7.23 25.05
C ALA A 74 4.95 -8.34 25.61
N LEU A 75 4.54 -9.30 24.77
CA LEU A 75 3.79 -10.47 25.21
C LEU A 75 4.62 -11.36 26.13
N THR A 76 5.91 -11.57 25.83
CA THR A 76 6.80 -12.36 26.70
C THR A 76 7.08 -11.69 28.03
N SER A 77 7.25 -10.35 28.05
CA SER A 77 7.37 -9.58 29.29
C SER A 77 6.11 -9.67 30.13
N LEU A 78 4.94 -9.50 29.52
CA LEU A 78 3.64 -9.63 30.20
C LEU A 78 3.43 -11.04 30.74
N HIS A 79 3.80 -12.06 29.99
CA HIS A 79 3.73 -13.46 30.47
C HIS A 79 4.60 -13.69 31.70
N GLY A 80 5.82 -13.12 31.73
CA GLY A 80 6.70 -13.19 32.90
C GLY A 80 6.10 -12.52 34.14
N LEU A 81 5.46 -11.36 33.98
CA LEU A 81 4.76 -10.66 35.05
C LEU A 81 3.58 -11.49 35.58
N ILE A 82 2.76 -12.02 34.66
CA ILE A 82 1.62 -12.87 35.01
C ILE A 82 2.07 -14.10 35.81
N GLU A 83 3.14 -14.78 35.40
CA GLU A 83 3.66 -15.95 36.16
C GLU A 83 4.07 -15.55 37.59
N GLN A 84 4.64 -14.36 37.80
CA GLN A 84 4.97 -13.85 39.14
C GLN A 84 3.72 -13.61 39.98
N ASP A 85 2.69 -13.00 39.40
CA ASP A 85 1.43 -12.67 40.11
C ASP A 85 0.58 -13.90 40.43
N THR A 86 0.74 -14.98 39.65
CA THR A 86 -0.07 -16.19 39.80
C THR A 86 0.37 -17.10 40.94
N HIS A 87 1.39 -16.76 41.73
CA HIS A 87 1.93 -17.60 42.81
C HIS A 87 0.85 -18.12 43.78
N GLY A 88 -0.17 -17.30 44.08
CA GLY A 88 -1.31 -17.65 44.95
C GLY A 88 -2.45 -18.44 44.29
N LEU A 89 -2.43 -18.67 42.98
CA LEU A 89 -3.49 -19.39 42.25
C LEU A 89 -3.37 -20.92 42.38
N ASP A 90 -4.51 -21.60 42.21
CA ASP A 90 -4.55 -23.06 42.11
C ASP A 90 -3.82 -23.58 40.86
N GLU A 91 -3.28 -24.78 40.96
CA GLU A 91 -2.46 -25.39 39.90
C GLU A 91 -3.21 -25.55 38.57
N ARG A 92 -4.52 -25.81 38.64
CA ARG A 92 -5.35 -25.97 37.44
C ARG A 92 -5.56 -24.64 36.73
N SER A 93 -5.71 -23.54 37.46
CA SER A 93 -5.77 -22.19 36.91
C SER A 93 -4.43 -21.77 36.29
N LYS A 94 -3.30 -22.03 36.97
CA LYS A 94 -1.96 -21.80 36.41
C LYS A 94 -1.77 -22.54 35.09
N GLN A 95 -2.17 -23.81 35.03
CA GLN A 95 -2.07 -24.60 33.81
C GLN A 95 -2.93 -24.04 32.66
N ARG A 96 -4.15 -23.59 32.93
CA ARG A 96 -5.02 -22.96 31.91
C ARG A 96 -4.40 -21.68 31.38
N LEU A 97 -3.82 -20.86 32.25
CA LEU A 97 -3.20 -19.60 31.89
C LEU A 97 -1.95 -19.80 31.02
N ARG A 98 -1.09 -20.77 31.36
CA ARG A 98 0.04 -21.17 30.52
C ARG A 98 -0.40 -21.61 29.13
N LYS A 99 -1.49 -22.39 29.02
CA LYS A 99 -2.02 -22.79 27.70
C LYS A 99 -2.48 -21.58 26.89
N PHE A 100 -3.16 -20.63 27.53
CA PHE A 100 -3.59 -19.40 26.88
C PHE A 100 -2.39 -18.57 26.41
N ALA A 101 -1.38 -18.39 27.26
CA ALA A 101 -0.17 -17.65 26.90
C ALA A 101 0.62 -18.32 25.77
N ASN A 102 0.77 -19.64 25.80
CA ASN A 102 1.41 -20.39 24.73
C ASN A 102 0.64 -20.24 23.40
N ALA A 103 -0.69 -20.29 23.43
CA ALA A 103 -1.51 -20.04 22.25
C ALA A 103 -1.33 -18.61 21.71
N ALA A 104 -1.26 -17.62 22.59
CA ALA A 104 -0.97 -16.25 22.20
C ALA A 104 0.42 -16.14 21.55
N GLN A 105 1.47 -16.72 22.14
CA GLN A 105 2.82 -16.71 21.56
C GLN A 105 2.86 -17.34 20.17
N ILE A 106 2.19 -18.48 19.98
CA ILE A 106 2.06 -19.13 18.67
C ILE A 106 1.38 -18.19 17.67
N SER A 107 0.26 -17.56 18.04
CA SER A 107 -0.45 -16.63 17.15
C SER A 107 0.39 -15.42 16.72
N PHE A 108 1.27 -14.93 17.60
CA PHE A 108 2.19 -13.84 17.29
C PHE A 108 3.30 -14.30 16.33
N ALA A 109 3.83 -15.50 16.54
CA ALA A 109 4.80 -16.11 15.63
C ALA A 109 4.20 -16.31 14.24
N GLU A 110 2.99 -16.88 14.16
CA GLU A 110 2.24 -17.03 12.90
C GLU A 110 1.99 -15.69 12.21
N ARG A 111 1.58 -14.66 12.96
CA ARG A 111 1.39 -13.30 12.41
C ARG A 111 2.67 -12.76 11.79
N THR A 112 3.82 -13.07 12.39
CA THR A 112 5.14 -12.61 11.91
C THR A 112 5.52 -13.32 10.61
N LEU A 113 5.36 -14.65 10.55
CA LEU A 113 5.58 -15.44 9.35
C LEU A 113 4.68 -14.99 8.19
N LEU A 114 3.39 -14.76 8.45
CA LEU A 114 2.43 -14.27 7.45
C LEU A 114 2.79 -12.87 6.94
N ALA A 115 3.29 -11.99 7.80
CA ALA A 115 3.75 -10.67 7.38
C ALA A 115 4.96 -10.76 6.44
N ASP A 116 5.90 -11.65 6.74
CA ASP A 116 7.09 -11.89 5.91
C ASP A 116 6.74 -12.51 4.55
N GLU A 117 5.84 -13.50 4.54
CA GLU A 117 5.35 -14.11 3.30
C GLU A 117 4.64 -13.08 2.42
N ASN A 118 3.73 -12.29 2.99
CA ASN A 118 3.05 -11.22 2.27
C ASN A 118 4.04 -10.21 1.68
N ARG A 119 5.10 -9.87 2.43
CA ARG A 119 6.18 -8.99 1.94
C ARG A 119 6.93 -9.61 0.76
N LEU A 120 7.22 -10.91 0.80
CA LEU A 120 7.87 -11.61 -0.31
C LEU A 120 6.97 -11.66 -1.55
N LEU A 121 5.69 -12.00 -1.38
CA LEU A 121 4.71 -12.04 -2.46
C LEU A 121 4.54 -10.65 -3.11
N PHE A 122 4.53 -9.59 -2.31
CA PHE A 122 4.51 -8.22 -2.83
C PHE A 122 5.71 -7.92 -3.72
N LYS A 123 6.92 -8.31 -3.29
CA LYS A 123 8.15 -8.12 -4.09
C LYS A 123 8.07 -8.89 -5.41
N GLN A 124 7.66 -10.16 -5.36
CA GLN A 124 7.52 -11.00 -6.56
C GLN A 124 6.46 -10.46 -7.52
N ASN A 125 5.32 -9.98 -7.01
CA ASN A 125 4.26 -9.42 -7.83
C ASN A 125 4.73 -8.13 -8.52
N ASN A 126 5.38 -7.24 -7.78
CA ASN A 126 5.97 -6.03 -8.32
C ASN A 126 7.00 -6.37 -9.41
N GLU A 127 7.89 -7.34 -9.18
CA GLU A 127 8.84 -7.79 -10.19
C GLU A 127 8.13 -8.38 -11.43
N ALA A 128 7.11 -9.22 -11.25
CA ALA A 128 6.34 -9.80 -12.34
C ALA A 128 5.59 -8.72 -13.14
N ASN A 129 5.14 -7.65 -12.48
CA ASN A 129 4.52 -6.49 -13.11
C ASN A 129 5.56 -5.69 -13.90
N VAL A 130 6.76 -5.47 -13.35
CA VAL A 130 7.90 -4.86 -14.07
C VAL A 130 8.26 -5.68 -15.31
N ARG A 131 8.36 -7.01 -15.19
CA ARG A 131 8.64 -7.89 -16.34
C ARG A 131 7.55 -7.82 -17.42
N ARG A 132 6.27 -7.73 -17.04
CA ARG A 132 5.15 -7.60 -17.99
C ARG A 132 5.07 -6.23 -18.66
N SER A 133 5.28 -5.16 -17.89
CA SER A 133 5.21 -3.77 -18.37
C SER A 133 6.45 -3.36 -19.15
N THR A 134 7.60 -3.98 -18.87
CA THR A 134 8.81 -3.88 -19.70
C THR A 134 8.50 -4.51 -21.05
N LYS A 135 8.11 -3.66 -22.01
CA LYS A 135 7.85 -4.05 -23.40
C LYS A 135 8.96 -4.99 -23.85
N SER A 136 8.59 -6.22 -24.21
CA SER A 136 9.53 -7.16 -24.82
C SER A 136 10.17 -6.45 -26.01
N MET A 137 11.49 -6.32 -25.99
CA MET A 137 12.22 -5.93 -27.18
C MET A 137 12.08 -7.13 -28.11
N ILE A 138 11.06 -7.13 -28.96
CA ILE A 138 10.84 -8.17 -29.96
C ILE A 138 12.11 -8.20 -30.82
N VAL A 139 12.99 -9.18 -30.59
CA VAL A 139 14.18 -9.43 -31.42
C VAL A 139 13.70 -10.11 -32.70
N GLY A 140 12.94 -9.35 -33.51
CA GLY A 140 12.39 -9.80 -34.78
C GLY A 140 11.46 -11.01 -34.72
N LYS A 141 10.92 -11.36 -35.90
CA LYS A 141 10.18 -12.61 -36.11
C LYS A 141 11.23 -13.71 -36.33
N ALA A 142 11.34 -14.66 -35.42
CA ALA A 142 12.25 -15.79 -35.57
C ALA A 142 11.90 -16.57 -36.85
N LYS A 143 12.75 -16.45 -37.88
CA LYS A 143 12.68 -17.22 -39.13
C LYS A 143 13.90 -18.15 -39.14
N VAL A 144 13.69 -19.44 -39.40
CA VAL A 144 14.79 -20.36 -39.72
C VAL A 144 15.36 -19.89 -41.05
N MET A 145 16.52 -19.24 -40.99
CA MET A 145 17.16 -18.65 -42.15
C MET A 145 17.83 -19.76 -42.95
N SER A 146 17.43 -19.93 -44.21
CA SER A 146 18.19 -20.75 -45.15
C SER A 146 19.52 -20.04 -45.49
N TYR A 147 20.49 -20.79 -46.01
CA TYR A 147 21.77 -20.22 -46.44
C TYR A 147 21.60 -19.06 -47.45
N GLU A 148 20.59 -19.14 -48.31
CA GLU A 148 20.26 -18.10 -49.28
C GLU A 148 19.68 -16.84 -48.62
N ASP A 149 18.89 -16.97 -47.55
CA ASP A 149 18.42 -15.82 -46.77
C ASP A 149 19.60 -15.06 -46.15
N ILE A 150 20.58 -15.78 -45.60
CA ILE A 150 21.79 -15.19 -45.00
C ILE A 150 22.63 -14.46 -46.06
N LYS A 151 22.80 -15.05 -47.24
CA LYS A 151 23.55 -14.47 -48.35
C LYS A 151 22.86 -13.22 -48.89
N GLY A 152 21.54 -13.27 -49.08
CA GLY A 152 20.72 -12.13 -49.48
C GLY A 152 20.75 -10.99 -48.47
N GLU A 153 20.68 -11.28 -47.17
CA GLU A 153 20.80 -10.26 -46.11
C GLU A 153 22.18 -9.60 -46.07
N ARG A 154 23.26 -10.37 -46.26
CA ARG A 154 24.62 -9.81 -46.35
C ARG A 154 24.78 -8.89 -47.55
N ALA A 155 24.24 -9.26 -48.72
CA ALA A 155 24.25 -8.40 -49.91
C ALA A 155 23.43 -7.11 -49.67
N ASN A 156 22.25 -7.22 -49.05
CA ASN A 156 21.42 -6.07 -48.69
C ASN A 156 22.09 -5.15 -47.67
N ARG A 157 22.83 -5.70 -46.69
CA ARG A 157 23.62 -4.90 -45.73
C ARG A 157 24.77 -4.18 -46.43
N ALA A 158 25.52 -4.87 -47.29
CA ALA A 158 26.58 -4.26 -48.09
C ALA A 158 26.05 -3.13 -48.99
N ALA A 159 24.89 -3.32 -49.62
CA ALA A 159 24.24 -2.28 -50.42
C ALA A 159 23.77 -1.08 -49.58
N LYS A 160 23.19 -1.32 -48.40
CA LYS A 160 22.79 -0.25 -47.47
C LYS A 160 24.00 0.52 -46.91
N GLU A 161 25.09 -0.17 -46.62
CA GLU A 161 26.35 0.44 -46.17
C GLU A 161 27.01 1.23 -47.28
N ALA A 162 27.07 0.71 -48.51
CA ALA A 162 27.54 1.45 -49.68
C ALA A 162 26.68 2.69 -49.96
N ALA A 163 25.36 2.59 -49.82
CA ALA A 163 24.43 3.72 -49.94
C ALA A 163 24.55 4.74 -48.79
N ALA A 164 24.91 4.30 -47.58
CA ALA A 164 25.18 5.19 -46.45
C ALA A 164 26.51 5.94 -46.60
N VAL A 165 27.53 5.28 -47.15
CA VAL A 165 28.83 5.89 -47.49
C VAL A 165 28.68 6.91 -48.63
N SER A 166 27.88 6.60 -49.66
CA SER A 166 27.61 7.56 -50.74
C SER A 166 26.78 8.76 -50.28
N LYS A 167 25.79 8.56 -49.39
CA LYS A 167 25.03 9.66 -48.76
C LYS A 167 25.88 10.55 -47.84
N LYS A 168 26.94 10.02 -47.22
CA LYS A 168 27.88 10.83 -46.41
C LYS A 168 28.80 11.71 -47.26
N ARG A 169 29.07 11.37 -48.52
CA ARG A 169 29.88 12.20 -49.44
C ARG A 169 29.14 13.42 -50.01
N GLY A 170 27.81 13.51 -49.86
CA GLY A 170 27.00 14.63 -50.35
C GLY A 170 26.67 15.74 -49.35
N ARG A 171 26.94 15.56 -48.05
CA ARG A 171 26.56 16.57 -47.01
C ARG A 171 27.69 17.55 -46.74
N LYS A 172 28.05 18.38 -47.73
CA LYS A 172 28.84 19.60 -47.52
C LYS A 172 27.90 20.70 -47.00
N LEU A 173 28.18 21.16 -45.77
CA LEU A 173 27.60 22.29 -45.02
C LEU A 173 26.34 22.97 -45.60
N ARG A 174 25.19 22.74 -44.96
CA ARG A 174 24.22 23.80 -44.66
C ARG A 174 23.67 23.57 -43.25
N GLY A 175 23.96 24.53 -42.37
CA GLY A 175 23.49 24.54 -40.99
C GLY A 175 21.99 24.85 -40.91
N SER A 176 21.32 24.20 -39.96
CA SER A 176 20.25 24.77 -39.12
C SER A 176 19.61 23.64 -38.30
N THR A 177 19.66 23.84 -36.97
CA THR A 177 18.64 23.50 -35.97
C THR A 177 17.92 22.15 -36.08
N LEU A 178 18.36 21.17 -35.29
CA LEU A 178 17.45 20.40 -34.44
C LEU A 178 18.23 19.70 -33.31
N ALA A 179 18.46 20.44 -32.22
CA ALA A 179 18.77 19.84 -30.94
C ALA A 179 17.51 19.12 -30.44
N LYS A 180 17.36 17.83 -30.73
CA LYS A 180 16.40 16.98 -30.02
C LYS A 180 17.07 16.49 -28.74
N ALA A 181 16.73 17.18 -27.65
CA ALA A 181 16.99 16.79 -26.28
C ALA A 181 16.62 15.32 -26.09
N LYS A 182 17.60 14.50 -25.71
CA LYS A 182 17.34 13.20 -25.09
C LYS A 182 16.68 13.49 -23.74
N LYS A 183 15.36 13.33 -23.64
CA LYS A 183 14.66 13.31 -22.36
C LYS A 183 15.15 12.07 -21.61
N ALA A 184 16.05 12.29 -20.65
CA ALA A 184 16.46 11.26 -19.71
C ALA A 184 15.19 10.73 -19.03
N ARG A 185 15.05 9.41 -19.03
CA ARG A 185 13.95 8.70 -18.41
C ARG A 185 14.23 8.75 -16.91
N ARG A 186 13.58 9.66 -16.18
CA ARG A 186 13.61 9.66 -14.71
C ARG A 186 13.20 8.28 -14.21
N SER A 187 13.95 7.75 -13.25
CA SER A 187 13.60 6.53 -12.56
C SER A 187 12.32 6.76 -11.76
N GLU A 188 11.50 5.71 -11.62
CA GLU A 188 10.25 5.76 -10.84
C GLU A 188 10.50 6.15 -9.37
N VAL A 189 11.72 5.94 -8.88
CA VAL A 189 12.18 6.34 -7.54
C VAL A 189 12.22 7.86 -7.38
N GLU A 190 12.78 8.60 -8.35
CA GLU A 190 12.80 10.07 -8.29
C GLU A 190 11.40 10.69 -8.41
N VAL A 191 10.51 10.04 -9.18
CA VAL A 191 9.11 10.48 -9.30
C VAL A 191 8.37 10.26 -7.99
N ALA A 192 8.60 9.13 -7.32
CA ALA A 192 8.00 8.85 -6.02
C ALA A 192 8.51 9.80 -4.91
N GLU A 193 9.81 10.12 -4.90
CA GLU A 193 10.39 11.07 -3.94
C GLU A 193 9.82 12.49 -4.10
N ASP A 194 9.64 12.96 -5.34
CA ASP A 194 9.02 14.25 -5.62
C ASP A 194 7.53 14.28 -5.25
N GLU A 195 6.80 13.16 -5.43
CA GLU A 195 5.40 13.02 -5.02
C GLU A 195 5.23 12.96 -3.49
N ILE A 196 6.15 12.31 -2.78
CA ILE A 196 6.19 12.28 -1.31
C ILE A 196 6.48 13.67 -0.74
N ALA A 197 7.41 14.41 -1.35
CA ALA A 197 7.73 15.78 -0.98
C ALA A 197 6.56 16.75 -1.26
N ALA A 198 5.88 16.60 -2.40
CA ALA A 198 4.71 17.40 -2.77
C ALA A 198 3.47 17.09 -1.91
N GLY A 199 3.35 15.86 -1.40
CA GLY A 199 2.26 15.39 -0.54
C GLY A 199 2.38 15.79 0.93
N GLY A 200 3.44 16.50 1.35
CA GLY A 200 3.63 16.92 2.74
C GLY A 200 3.81 15.77 3.74
N MET A 201 4.11 14.56 3.25
CA MET A 201 4.23 13.31 4.03
C MET A 201 5.64 13.07 4.59
N GLY A 202 6.55 14.05 4.48
CA GLY A 202 7.94 13.93 4.94
C GLY A 202 8.10 13.71 6.46
N ASN A 203 7.08 14.05 7.25
CA ASN A 203 7.11 13.88 8.72
C ASN A 203 6.55 12.54 9.21
N TYR A 204 6.01 11.69 8.33
CA TYR A 204 5.43 10.39 8.74
C TYR A 204 6.42 9.22 8.67
N TYR A 205 7.62 9.43 8.13
CA TYR A 205 8.64 8.37 7.93
C TYR A 205 9.99 8.68 8.59
N SER A 206 10.00 9.28 9.78
CA SER A 206 11.22 9.45 10.58
C SER A 206 11.27 8.60 11.87
N PHE A 207 10.38 7.61 12.03
CA PHE A 207 10.34 6.80 13.26
C PHE A 207 11.27 5.56 13.26
N PHE A 208 12.02 5.28 12.18
CA PHE A 208 12.82 4.05 12.06
C PHE A 208 14.31 4.23 11.72
N GLN A 209 14.85 5.44 11.81
CA GLN A 209 16.30 5.66 11.67
C GLN A 209 16.84 6.54 12.79
N ARG A 210 16.98 5.94 13.97
CA ARG A 210 18.02 6.30 14.93
C ARG A 210 18.13 5.14 15.90
N GLU A 211 19.24 4.42 15.80
CA GLU A 211 20.01 3.77 16.87
C GLU A 211 21.07 2.87 16.20
N ASP A 212 22.01 3.52 15.50
CA ASP A 212 23.33 2.94 15.23
C ASP A 212 24.34 4.01 15.65
N GLY A 213 24.88 3.88 16.86
CA GLY A 213 25.95 4.74 17.35
C GLY A 213 26.05 4.85 18.87
N SER A 214 27.02 4.13 19.43
CA SER A 214 27.68 4.34 20.74
C SER A 214 27.08 3.60 21.95
N ARG A 215 27.58 2.39 22.23
CA ARG A 215 28.66 2.13 23.20
C ARG A 215 29.08 0.66 23.17
#